data_AF-K2DXC6-F1
#
_entry.id   AF-K2DXC6-F1
#
_cell.length_a   1.000
_cell.length_b   1.000
_cell.length_c   1.000
_cell.angle_alpha   90.00
_cell.angle_beta   90.00
_cell.angle_gamma   90.00
#
_symmetry.space_group_name_H-M   'P 1'
#
loop_
_entity.id
_entity.type
_entity.pdbx_description
1 polymer ?
#
loop_
_entity_poly.entity_id
_entity_poly.type
_entity_poly.pdbx_seq_one_letter_code
_entity_poly.pdbx_strand_id
1 'polypeptide(L)'
;MKKLFKVFFLTLMAAGLLSLSVPSSALAKNPDPPRTSKVTLKTAGAGALSFIVPGIGQAVNNNKGEKVLTHVILGFVFPPSRFWSCYDAVVDRQGGYWEGRI
;
A
#
# COMPACT_ATOMS: atom_id res chain seq x y z
N MET A 1 -21.53 -22.39 -30.19
CA MET A 1 -21.74 -20.98 -30.58
C MET A 1 -22.59 -20.20 -29.57
N LYS A 2 -23.94 -20.18 -29.64
CA LYS A 2 -24.80 -19.22 -28.88
C LYS A 2 -24.50 -19.09 -27.35
N LYS A 3 -24.23 -20.18 -26.63
CA LYS A 3 -23.83 -20.12 -25.21
C LYS A 3 -22.47 -19.42 -24.99
N LEU A 4 -21.47 -19.73 -25.80
CA LEU A 4 -20.12 -19.15 -25.71
C LEU A 4 -20.14 -17.63 -25.93
N PHE A 5 -20.93 -17.17 -26.90
CA PHE A 5 -21.09 -15.73 -27.18
C PHE A 5 -21.76 -14.99 -26.00
N LYS A 6 -22.76 -15.60 -25.35
CA LYS A 6 -23.35 -15.06 -24.10
C LYS A 6 -22.33 -14.97 -22.96
N VAL A 7 -21.52 -16.01 -22.74
CA VAL A 7 -20.48 -16.00 -21.69
C VAL A 7 -19.46 -14.90 -21.95
N PHE A 8 -18.93 -14.80 -23.18
CA PHE A 8 -17.98 -13.76 -23.58
C PHE A 8 -18.53 -12.34 -23.34
N PHE A 9 -19.77 -12.08 -23.77
CA PHE A 9 -20.41 -10.78 -23.58
C PHE A 9 -20.65 -10.46 -22.10
N LEU A 10 -21.03 -11.46 -21.29
CA LEU A 10 -21.21 -11.29 -19.84
C LEU A 10 -19.89 -11.00 -19.12
N THR A 11 -18.79 -11.66 -19.49
CA THR A 11 -17.45 -11.36 -18.96
C THR A 11 -16.96 -9.97 -19.37
N LEU A 12 -17.27 -9.52 -20.59
CA LEU A 12 -16.93 -8.17 -21.05
C LEU A 12 -17.71 -7.09 -20.29
N MET A 13 -19.01 -7.31 -20.04
CA MET A 13 -19.85 -6.45 -19.22
C MET A 13 -19.36 -6.39 -17.76
N ALA A 14 -18.99 -7.52 -17.16
CA ALA A 14 -18.44 -7.58 -15.82
C ALA A 14 -17.10 -6.83 -15.70
N ALA A 15 -16.19 -7.00 -16.67
CA ALA A 15 -14.93 -6.26 -16.72
C ALA A 15 -15.15 -4.73 -16.88
N GLY A 16 -16.13 -4.32 -17.69
CA GLY A 16 -16.51 -2.91 -17.84
C GLY A 16 -17.11 -2.31 -16.57
N LEU A 17 -17.96 -3.03 -15.85
CA LEU A 17 -18.50 -2.58 -14.56
C LEU A 17 -17.41 -2.47 -13.49
N LEU A 18 -16.43 -3.39 -13.49
CA LEU A 18 -15.28 -3.31 -12.60
C LEU A 18 -14.36 -2.12 -12.93
N SER A 19 -14.15 -1.79 -14.21
CA SER A 19 -13.32 -0.62 -14.57
C SER A 19 -13.93 0.72 -14.15
N LEU A 20 -15.27 0.81 -14.07
CA LEU A 20 -15.98 1.97 -13.51
C LEU A 20 -15.85 2.11 -11.98
N SER A 21 -15.43 1.05 -11.27
CA SER A 21 -15.21 1.09 -9.82
C SER A 21 -13.82 1.57 -9.41
N VAL A 22 -12.89 1.73 -10.36
CA VAL A 22 -11.56 2.29 -10.12
C VAL A 22 -11.69 3.82 -9.98
N PRO A 23 -11.41 4.42 -8.81
CA PRO A 23 -11.54 5.86 -8.65
C PRO A 23 -10.45 6.57 -9.47
N SER A 24 -10.80 7.67 -10.15
CA SER A 24 -9.88 8.46 -10.99
C SER A 24 -8.65 8.98 -10.25
N SER A 25 -8.70 8.98 -8.91
CA SER A 25 -7.56 9.20 -8.02
C SER A 25 -6.41 8.21 -8.28
N ALA A 26 -6.70 6.92 -8.46
CA ALA A 26 -5.72 5.86 -8.71
C ALA A 26 -5.04 5.95 -10.10
N LEU A 27 -5.59 6.73 -11.03
CA LEU A 27 -5.04 6.97 -12.37
C LEU A 27 -4.14 8.22 -12.44
N ALA A 28 -4.02 8.99 -11.35
CA ALA A 28 -3.24 10.21 -11.34
C ALA A 28 -1.73 9.94 -11.11
N LYS A 29 -0.88 10.74 -11.76
CA LYS A 29 0.58 10.69 -11.58
C LYS A 29 0.95 10.99 -10.13
N ASN A 30 1.53 10.01 -9.43
CA ASN A 30 1.98 10.15 -8.05
C ASN A 30 3.11 11.22 -7.95
N PRO A 31 2.95 12.28 -7.13
CA PRO A 31 3.97 13.33 -6.97
C PRO A 31 5.17 12.89 -6.13
N ASP A 32 5.02 11.90 -5.26
CA ASP A 32 6.08 11.35 -4.40
C ASP A 32 6.17 9.82 -4.58
N PRO A 33 6.67 9.35 -5.75
CA PRO A 33 6.71 7.94 -6.08
C PRO A 33 7.60 7.18 -5.08
N PRO A 34 7.19 5.98 -4.63
CA PRO A 34 7.88 5.25 -3.59
C PRO A 34 9.31 4.87 -3.99
N ARG A 35 10.25 5.06 -3.07
CA ARG A 35 11.68 4.75 -3.23
C ARG A 35 12.13 3.95 -2.03
N THR A 36 12.87 2.86 -2.23
CA THR A 36 13.40 2.03 -1.15
C THR A 36 14.89 2.29 -0.95
N SER A 37 15.32 2.52 0.28
CA SER A 37 16.75 2.58 0.61
C SER A 37 17.37 1.18 0.66
N LYS A 38 18.68 1.11 0.94
CA LYS A 38 19.34 -0.16 1.24
C LYS A 38 18.87 -0.69 2.60
N VAL A 39 18.57 -1.98 2.68
CA VAL A 39 18.36 -2.66 3.97
C VAL A 39 19.65 -2.59 4.79
N THR A 40 19.54 -2.19 6.06
CA THR A 40 20.63 -2.11 7.03
C THR A 40 20.20 -2.71 8.36
N LEU A 41 21.13 -2.88 9.31
CA LEU A 41 20.77 -3.33 10.66
C LEU A 41 19.76 -2.38 11.35
N LYS A 42 19.84 -1.07 11.09
CA LYS A 42 18.85 -0.08 11.54
C LYS A 42 17.46 -0.41 10.97
N THR A 43 17.33 -0.58 9.66
CA THR A 43 16.03 -0.75 9.02
C THR A 43 15.44 -2.13 9.28
N ALA A 44 16.28 -3.17 9.45
CA ALA A 44 15.85 -4.47 9.94
C ALA A 44 15.26 -4.40 11.36
N GLY A 45 15.91 -3.67 12.28
CA GLY A 45 15.38 -3.38 13.61
C GLY A 45 14.08 -2.55 13.58
N ALA A 46 14.01 -1.55 12.69
CA ALA A 46 12.80 -0.77 12.44
C ALA A 46 11.64 -1.67 11.95
N GLY A 47 11.92 -2.62 11.06
CA GLY A 47 10.98 -3.66 10.63
C GLY A 47 10.40 -4.48 11.78
N ALA A 48 11.27 -5.01 12.65
CA ALA A 48 10.86 -5.76 13.84
C ALA A 48 9.98 -4.91 14.78
N LEU A 49 10.31 -3.63 14.97
CA LEU A 49 9.48 -2.71 15.76
C LEU A 49 8.10 -2.48 15.11
N SER A 50 8.03 -2.23 13.79
CA SER A 50 6.75 -2.07 13.06
C SER A 50 5.91 -3.35 12.98
N PHE A 51 6.49 -4.52 13.20
CA PHE A 51 5.72 -5.77 13.31
C PHE A 51 4.94 -5.83 14.65
N ILE A 52 5.58 -5.40 15.75
CA ILE A 52 4.98 -5.35 17.09
C ILE A 52 3.98 -4.20 17.19
N VAL A 53 4.39 -2.98 16.80
CA VAL A 53 3.57 -1.76 16.81
C VAL A 53 3.74 -1.05 15.46
N PRO A 54 2.76 -1.15 14.55
CA PRO A 54 2.81 -0.51 13.23
C PRO A 54 3.14 0.98 13.28
N GLY A 55 3.96 1.43 12.34
CA GLY A 55 4.42 2.81 12.24
C GLY A 55 5.69 3.14 13.03
N ILE A 56 6.06 2.39 14.10
CA ILE A 56 7.28 2.69 14.86
C ILE A 56 8.54 2.58 13.99
N GLY A 57 8.61 1.58 13.11
CA GLY A 57 9.70 1.44 12.15
C GLY A 57 9.80 2.60 11.15
N GLN A 58 8.65 3.09 10.69
CA GLN A 58 8.59 4.30 9.86
C GLN A 58 9.08 5.54 10.62
N ALA A 59 8.76 5.67 11.91
CA ALA A 59 9.27 6.76 12.74
C ALA A 59 10.79 6.65 12.98
N VAL A 60 11.30 5.43 13.28
CA VAL A 60 12.74 5.15 13.42
C VAL A 60 13.51 5.47 12.13
N ASN A 61 12.90 5.26 10.96
CA ASN A 61 13.49 5.58 9.66
C ASN A 61 13.40 7.07 9.28
N ASN A 62 12.77 7.92 10.09
CA ASN A 62 12.50 9.34 9.81
C ASN A 62 11.54 9.57 8.62
N ASN A 63 10.60 8.64 8.38
CA ASN A 63 9.55 8.84 7.37
C ASN A 63 8.62 10.00 7.77
N LYS A 64 7.96 10.58 6.76
CA LYS A 64 6.87 11.57 6.94
C LYS A 64 5.86 11.13 8.01
N GLY A 65 5.47 12.01 8.93
CA GLY A 65 4.66 11.68 10.11
C GLY A 65 3.25 11.17 9.76
N GLU A 66 2.71 11.62 8.64
CA GLU A 66 1.43 11.19 8.09
C GLU A 66 1.52 9.74 7.54
N LYS A 67 2.69 9.32 7.07
CA LYS A 67 2.96 7.92 6.72
C LYS A 67 3.03 7.05 7.96
N VAL A 68 3.68 7.51 9.03
CA VAL A 68 3.66 6.83 10.35
C VAL A 68 2.20 6.63 10.79
N LEU A 69 1.38 7.68 10.72
CA LEU A 69 -0.05 7.62 11.06
C LEU A 69 -0.83 6.66 10.15
N THR A 70 -0.56 6.63 8.85
CA THR A 70 -1.17 5.65 7.91
C THR A 70 -0.87 4.21 8.33
N HIS A 71 0.39 3.91 8.67
CA HIS A 71 0.78 2.57 9.14
C HIS A 71 0.17 2.22 10.50
N VAL A 72 0.04 3.19 11.42
CA VAL A 72 -0.70 3.00 12.69
C VAL A 72 -2.16 2.66 12.40
N ILE A 73 -2.89 3.52 11.68
CA ILE A 73 -4.33 3.36 11.44
C ILE A 73 -4.62 2.04 10.71
N LEU A 74 -3.97 1.77 9.59
CA LEU A 74 -4.17 0.52 8.85
C LEU A 74 -3.70 -0.70 9.67
N GLY A 75 -2.61 -0.57 10.42
CA GLY A 75 -2.04 -1.62 11.27
C GLY A 75 -2.94 -2.09 12.42
N PHE A 76 -3.83 -1.20 12.90
CA PHE A 76 -4.85 -1.54 13.89
C PHE A 76 -6.20 -1.92 13.25
N VAL A 77 -6.65 -1.22 12.20
CA VAL A 77 -7.94 -1.50 11.52
C VAL A 77 -7.90 -2.79 10.70
N PHE A 78 -6.76 -3.14 10.11
CA PHE A 78 -6.57 -4.33 9.30
C PHE A 78 -5.25 -5.04 9.68
N PRO A 79 -5.29 -5.95 10.69
CA PRO A 79 -4.09 -6.57 11.26
C PRO A 79 -3.08 -7.21 10.28
N PRO A 80 -3.47 -7.78 9.12
CA PRO A 80 -2.49 -8.26 8.13
C PRO A 80 -1.55 -7.18 7.59
N SER A 81 -1.92 -5.90 7.66
CA SER A 81 -1.06 -4.79 7.25
C SER A 81 0.14 -4.56 8.21
N ARG A 82 0.21 -5.25 9.36
CA ARG A 82 1.43 -5.37 10.18
C ARG A 82 2.62 -5.91 9.39
N PHE A 83 2.40 -6.90 8.52
CA PHE A 83 3.44 -7.43 7.63
C PHE A 83 3.90 -6.36 6.62
N TRP A 84 2.97 -5.55 6.09
CA TRP A 84 3.27 -4.43 5.21
C TRP A 84 4.02 -3.30 5.93
N SER A 85 3.65 -2.95 7.17
CA SER A 85 4.38 -1.96 7.98
C SER A 85 5.79 -2.43 8.36
N CYS A 86 5.96 -3.73 8.67
CA CYS A 86 7.27 -4.35 8.85
C CYS A 86 8.10 -4.24 7.56
N TYR A 87 7.59 -4.74 6.42
CA TYR A 87 8.28 -4.67 5.12
C TYR A 87 8.70 -3.25 4.75
N ASP A 88 7.76 -2.30 4.82
CA ASP A 88 7.96 -0.89 4.47
C ASP A 88 9.06 -0.23 5.34
N ALA A 89 9.22 -0.67 6.58
CA ALA A 89 10.31 -0.25 7.46
C ALA A 89 11.63 -1.01 7.20
N VAL A 90 11.61 -2.30 6.84
CA VAL A 90 12.82 -3.08 6.48
C VAL A 90 13.51 -2.49 5.26
N VAL A 91 12.74 -2.19 4.20
CA VAL A 91 13.27 -1.61 2.95
C VAL A 91 13.40 -0.08 2.99
N ASP A 92 13.05 0.54 4.13
CA ASP A 92 13.00 2.00 4.31
C ASP A 92 12.36 2.69 3.09
N ARG A 93 11.08 2.38 2.86
CA ARG A 93 10.33 2.95 1.75
C ARG A 93 10.00 4.40 2.08
N GLN A 94 10.70 5.32 1.45
CA GLN A 94 10.33 6.74 1.41
C GLN A 94 9.32 7.00 0.29
N GLY A 95 8.55 8.07 0.41
CA GLY A 95 7.42 8.34 -0.48
C GLY A 95 6.32 7.27 -0.40
N GLY A 96 5.37 7.34 -1.34
CA GLY A 96 4.15 6.53 -1.28
C GLY A 96 3.32 6.77 -0.01
N TYR A 97 3.37 7.99 0.53
CA TYR A 97 2.35 8.53 1.44
C TYR A 97 1.16 9.05 0.63
N TRP A 98 -0.02 9.08 1.24
CA TRP A 98 -1.30 9.01 0.57
C TRP A 98 -2.26 10.15 0.99
N GLU A 99 -2.16 11.30 0.32
CA GLU A 99 -3.08 12.44 0.43
C GLU A 99 -4.44 12.14 -0.24
N GLY A 100 -5.17 11.13 0.26
CA GLY A 100 -6.42 10.64 -0.33
C GLY A 100 -6.29 9.93 -1.69
N ARG A 101 -5.11 10.02 -2.32
CA ARG A 101 -4.62 9.16 -3.42
C ARG A 101 -3.62 8.16 -2.85
N ILE A 102 -3.91 6.85 -3.07
CA ILE A 102 -3.32 4.14 -2.25
C ILE A 102 -1.88 3.39 -2.26
#